data_AF-A0A5P1DK18-F1
#
_entry.id   AF-A0A5P1DK18-F1
#
_cell.length_a   1.000
_cell.length_b   1.000
_cell.length_c   1.000
_cell.angle_alpha   90.00
_cell.angle_beta   90.00
_cell.angle_gamma   90.00
#
_symmetry.space_group_name_H-M   'P 1'
#
loop_
_entity.id
_entity.type
_entity.pdbx_description
1 polymer ?
#
loop_
_entity_poly.entity_id
_entity_poly.type
_entity_poly.pdbx_seq_one_letter_code
_entity_poly.pdbx_strand_id
1 'polypeptide(L)'
;MVDYAYDRQGNLLSVEDGHWALAYEYDRQNRLIAEHQGWGTLRYGYDACGQLKNLRLPDNNRLTFNHDKGGHLATVELNGEELTSHLFKSGREHQRQQGQLLSHYHYDEQNRLHAHSVTQQQNHLYQRQYDYDKSGNLTRLHDTRKGQHLYHYDPLARLTRADHSQDVQERFGHNPAGNLLMQDRPGPDIVAANRLVIQGNRHYDYDAFGNLIRERRGKGQQLVTEYRYDCQHRLIGITKPNGETASYRYDPFGRRISKTVDNKTTEFFWQGDKLIAEHHADCHRSYLYEPDSFRPLALLEGFGPKETKPYHYQLDHLGTPQELTTPEGEIVWSAHYRAYGQIARLDVGKIDNPLRFQGQYFDQESGLHYNRHRYYNPDIGRYLTPDPVKLAGGINAYQYVPNPTGWVDPLGLSSCPGENGCKPTHGADAPGKHAKVHEGDAELPKGTDSKLSRNGAFKRAKAIGGVPQTQHPTRIRRVKITDQEQYTEGRVYIF
;
A
#
# COMPACT_ATOMS: atom_id res chain seq x y z
N MET A 1 14.35 19.32 -10.75
CA MET A 1 14.98 18.27 -11.57
C MET A 1 15.10 17.06 -10.68
N VAL A 2 14.76 15.87 -11.16
CA VAL A 2 14.95 14.63 -10.41
C VAL A 2 15.99 13.82 -11.15
N ASP A 3 17.08 13.48 -10.46
CA ASP A 3 18.19 12.74 -11.03
C ASP A 3 18.11 11.28 -10.59
N TYR A 4 18.25 10.38 -11.55
CA TYR A 4 18.23 8.93 -11.33
C TYR A 4 19.58 8.35 -11.73
N ALA A 5 20.23 7.64 -10.81
CA ALA A 5 21.47 6.93 -11.08
C ALA A 5 21.21 5.43 -11.21
N TYR A 6 21.89 4.78 -12.15
CA TYR A 6 21.77 3.34 -12.38
C TYR A 6 23.15 2.70 -12.49
N ASP A 7 23.26 1.45 -12.08
CA ASP A 7 24.45 0.65 -12.37
C ASP A 7 24.43 0.09 -13.81
N ARG A 8 25.48 -0.65 -14.18
CA ARG A 8 25.60 -1.28 -15.51
C ARG A 8 24.59 -2.40 -15.78
N GLN A 9 23.97 -2.94 -14.73
CA GLN A 9 22.96 -4.00 -14.79
C GLN A 9 21.55 -3.40 -14.88
N GLY A 10 21.42 -2.07 -14.77
CA GLY A 10 20.16 -1.35 -14.84
C GLY A 10 19.44 -1.27 -13.50
N ASN A 11 20.12 -1.61 -12.39
CA ASN A 11 19.54 -1.41 -11.07
C ASN A 11 19.61 0.07 -10.70
N LEU A 12 18.54 0.56 -10.07
CA LEU A 12 18.45 1.92 -9.58
C LEU A 12 19.37 2.06 -8.36
N LEU A 13 20.36 2.96 -8.42
CA LEU A 13 21.29 3.22 -7.31
C LEU A 13 20.85 4.39 -6.43
N SER A 14 20.34 5.47 -7.03
CA SER A 14 19.84 6.62 -6.27
C SER A 14 18.79 7.40 -7.03
N VAL A 15 17.96 8.11 -6.25
CA VAL A 15 17.05 9.14 -6.74
C VAL A 15 17.24 10.40 -5.91
N GLU A 16 17.55 11.51 -6.57
CA GLU A 16 17.77 12.80 -5.93
C GLU A 16 16.79 13.84 -6.50
N ASP A 17 15.95 14.40 -5.65
CA ASP A 17 15.00 15.48 -5.98
C ASP A 17 15.29 16.78 -5.20
N GLY A 18 16.43 16.82 -4.49
CA GLY A 18 16.83 17.91 -3.61
C GLY A 18 16.10 17.97 -2.26
N HIS A 19 15.19 17.03 -1.96
CA HIS A 19 14.37 17.05 -0.76
C HIS A 19 14.42 15.73 0.02
N TRP A 20 14.34 14.58 -0.66
CA TRP A 20 14.30 13.27 -0.05
C TRP A 20 15.16 12.28 -0.85
N ALA A 21 16.42 12.15 -0.44
CA ALA A 21 17.35 11.24 -1.10
C ALA A 21 16.94 9.78 -0.88
N LEU A 22 16.90 9.04 -1.98
CA LEU A 22 16.74 7.59 -1.99
C LEU A 22 18.02 6.96 -2.52
N ALA A 23 18.51 5.91 -1.86
CA ALA A 23 19.63 5.13 -2.37
C ALA A 23 19.42 3.63 -2.12
N TYR A 24 20.01 2.81 -2.99
CA TYR A 24 19.80 1.37 -3.01
C TYR A 24 21.13 0.65 -3.18
N GLU A 25 21.33 -0.40 -2.38
CA GLU A 25 22.52 -1.25 -2.43
C GLU A 25 22.12 -2.65 -2.91
N TYR A 26 22.95 -3.26 -3.76
CA TYR A 26 22.72 -4.61 -4.29
C TYR A 26 23.92 -5.52 -4.02
N ASP A 27 23.67 -6.81 -3.82
CA ASP A 27 24.73 -7.82 -3.74
C ASP A 27 25.20 -8.28 -5.13
N ARG A 28 26.22 -9.16 -5.13
CA ARG A 28 26.79 -9.73 -6.37
C ARG A 28 25.82 -10.64 -7.14
N GLN A 29 24.72 -11.06 -6.53
CA GLN A 29 23.64 -11.83 -7.15
C GLN A 29 22.50 -10.92 -7.64
N ASN A 30 22.71 -9.60 -7.66
CA ASN A 30 21.73 -8.62 -8.10
C ASN A 30 20.49 -8.51 -7.20
N ARG A 31 20.62 -8.87 -5.91
CA ARG A 31 19.54 -8.77 -4.92
C ARG A 31 19.70 -7.51 -4.09
N LEU A 32 18.59 -6.86 -3.75
CA LEU A 32 18.55 -5.63 -2.96
C LEU A 32 18.95 -5.90 -1.50
N ILE A 33 20.03 -5.30 -1.02
CA ILE A 33 20.53 -5.51 0.35
C ILE A 33 20.32 -4.29 1.28
N ALA A 34 20.08 -3.11 0.73
CA ALA A 34 19.69 -1.95 1.52
C ALA A 34 18.85 -0.93 0.75
N GLU A 35 17.94 -0.26 1.46
CA GLU A 35 17.21 0.93 1.03
C GLU A 35 17.46 2.06 2.02
N HIS A 36 17.98 3.18 1.54
CA HIS A 36 18.19 4.40 2.30
C HIS A 36 17.10 5.41 1.96
N GLN A 37 16.41 5.93 2.98
CA GLN A 37 15.31 6.87 2.79
C GLN A 37 15.29 7.86 3.94
N GLY A 38 15.43 9.15 3.64
CA GLY A 38 15.36 10.21 4.65
C GLY A 38 16.17 9.92 5.92
N TRP A 39 15.47 9.61 7.01
CA TRP A 39 16.04 9.41 8.34
C TRP A 39 16.53 7.99 8.66
N GLY A 40 16.41 7.02 7.75
CA GLY A 40 16.67 5.61 8.09
C GLY A 40 17.20 4.74 6.97
N THR A 41 17.53 3.50 7.32
CA THR A 41 17.95 2.46 6.37
C THR A 41 17.29 1.14 6.69
N LEU A 42 16.65 0.54 5.69
CA LEU A 42 16.16 -0.82 5.72
C LEU A 42 17.24 -1.74 5.16
N ARG A 43 17.56 -2.85 5.83
CA ARG A 43 18.57 -3.81 5.34
C ARG A 43 18.04 -5.23 5.24
N TYR A 44 18.46 -5.91 4.19
CA TYR A 44 18.00 -7.24 3.83
C TYR A 44 19.14 -8.25 3.95
N GLY A 45 18.82 -9.46 4.39
CA GLY A 45 19.68 -10.62 4.33
C GLY A 45 18.92 -11.80 3.78
N TYR A 46 19.50 -12.47 2.79
CA TYR A 46 18.88 -13.62 2.13
C TYR A 46 19.57 -14.91 2.54
N ASP A 47 18.84 -16.02 2.48
CA ASP A 47 19.43 -17.34 2.63
C ASP A 47 20.10 -17.83 1.32
N ALA A 48 20.60 -19.07 1.36
CA ALA A 48 21.26 -19.70 0.22
C ALA A 48 20.28 -20.03 -0.94
N CYS A 49 18.98 -20.13 -0.65
CA CYS A 49 17.92 -20.34 -1.64
C CYS A 49 17.43 -19.02 -2.25
N GLY A 50 17.90 -17.88 -1.73
CA GLY A 50 17.50 -16.55 -2.18
C GLY A 50 16.27 -15.99 -1.48
N GLN A 51 15.72 -16.69 -0.48
CA GLN A 51 14.55 -16.21 0.28
C GLN A 51 14.99 -15.16 1.30
N LEU A 52 14.13 -14.17 1.55
CA LEU A 52 14.36 -13.18 2.61
C LEU A 52 14.43 -13.89 3.97
N LYS A 53 15.58 -13.75 4.65
CA LYS A 53 15.84 -14.37 5.95
C LYS A 53 15.95 -13.35 7.07
N ASN A 54 16.59 -12.20 6.82
CA ASN A 54 16.80 -11.17 7.82
C ASN A 54 16.32 -9.82 7.29
N LEU A 55 15.61 -9.07 8.13
CA LEU A 55 15.26 -7.67 7.86
C LEU A 55 15.67 -6.82 9.05
N ARG A 56 16.39 -5.74 8.82
CA ARG A 56 16.71 -4.74 9.85
C ARG A 56 15.98 -3.46 9.54
N LEU A 57 15.06 -3.10 10.42
CA LEU A 57 14.22 -1.91 10.31
C LEU A 57 15.05 -0.63 10.55
N PRO A 58 14.51 0.55 10.15
CA PRO A 58 15.16 1.85 10.33
C PRO A 58 15.55 2.17 11.77
N ASP A 59 14.79 1.69 12.75
CA ASP A 59 15.03 1.85 14.18
C ASP A 59 15.96 0.77 14.77
N ASN A 60 16.57 -0.06 13.91
CA ASN A 60 17.48 -1.16 14.24
C ASN A 60 16.82 -2.40 14.89
N ASN A 61 15.48 -2.47 14.95
CA ASN A 61 14.79 -3.75 15.19
C ASN A 61 15.18 -4.78 14.14
N ARG A 62 15.35 -6.04 14.56
CA ARG A 62 15.79 -7.14 13.70
C ARG A 62 14.70 -8.20 13.61
N LEU A 63 14.35 -8.57 12.39
CA LEU A 63 13.41 -9.62 12.10
C LEU A 63 14.13 -10.79 11.44
N THR A 64 13.85 -11.99 11.91
CA THR A 64 14.29 -13.24 11.26
C THR A 64 13.05 -13.96 10.73
N PHE A 65 13.06 -14.31 9.46
CA PHE A 65 12.03 -15.13 8.82
C PHE A 65 12.58 -16.53 8.62
N ASN A 66 11.99 -17.49 9.34
CA ASN A 66 12.35 -18.90 9.22
C ASN A 66 11.32 -19.60 8.35
N HIS A 67 11.79 -20.40 7.39
CA HIS A 67 10.94 -21.16 6.48
C HIS A 67 11.11 -22.67 6.69
N ASP A 68 10.02 -23.41 6.50
CA ASP A 68 10.01 -24.86 6.57
C ASP A 68 10.53 -25.52 5.28
N LYS A 69 10.61 -26.86 5.29
CA LYS A 69 10.84 -27.62 4.07
C LYS A 69 9.62 -27.50 3.17
N GLY A 70 9.76 -26.71 2.10
CA GLY A 70 8.65 -26.33 1.22
C GLY A 70 8.60 -24.83 0.97
N GLY A 71 9.33 -24.05 1.75
CA GLY A 71 9.42 -22.59 1.62
C GLY A 71 8.25 -21.85 2.24
N HIS A 72 7.40 -22.52 3.03
CA HIS A 72 6.36 -21.85 3.80
C HIS A 72 6.98 -21.17 5.02
N LEU A 73 6.45 -20.01 5.39
CA LEU A 73 6.87 -19.33 6.60
C LEU A 73 6.55 -20.21 7.81
N ALA A 74 7.55 -20.48 8.65
CA ALA A 74 7.42 -21.27 9.86
C ALA A 74 7.35 -20.36 11.09
N THR A 75 8.29 -19.42 11.23
CA THR A 75 8.30 -18.43 12.31
C THR A 75 8.80 -17.08 11.85
N VAL A 76 8.36 -16.04 12.56
CA VAL A 76 8.96 -14.69 12.52
C VAL A 76 9.49 -14.41 13.92
N GLU A 77 10.75 -14.02 14.02
CA GLU A 77 11.37 -13.60 15.26
C GLU A 77 11.56 -12.08 15.27
N LEU A 78 11.39 -11.45 16.43
CA LEU A 78 11.72 -10.05 16.68
C LEU A 78 12.85 -9.98 17.72
N ASN A 79 14.00 -9.45 17.32
CA ASN A 79 15.19 -9.28 18.16
C ASN A 79 15.67 -10.58 18.85
N GLY A 80 15.41 -11.74 18.23
CA GLY A 80 15.80 -13.06 18.72
C GLY A 80 14.72 -13.80 19.51
N GLU A 81 13.56 -13.19 19.75
CA GLU A 81 12.41 -13.82 20.39
C GLU A 81 11.33 -14.14 19.34
N GLU A 82 10.61 -15.26 19.50
CA GLU A 82 9.52 -15.62 18.59
C GLU A 82 8.38 -14.58 18.66
N LEU A 83 8.07 -13.96 17.52
CA LEU A 83 6.95 -13.03 17.37
C LEU A 83 5.69 -13.79 16.92
N THR A 84 5.81 -14.64 15.91
CA THR A 84 4.73 -15.49 15.40
C THR A 84 5.24 -16.84 14.92
N SER A 85 4.40 -17.87 15.00
CA SER A 85 4.61 -19.16 14.34
C SER A 85 3.39 -19.59 13.54
N HIS A 86 3.63 -20.34 12.47
CA HIS A 86 2.67 -20.60 11.40
C HIS A 86 2.72 -22.08 10.98
N LEU A 87 1.56 -22.71 10.81
CA LEU A 87 1.47 -24.06 10.26
C LEU A 87 0.59 -24.08 9.01
N PHE A 88 1.15 -24.67 7.95
CA PHE A 88 0.49 -24.80 6.66
C PHE A 88 0.04 -26.24 6.41
N LYS A 89 -1.12 -26.39 5.77
CA LYS A 89 -1.63 -27.65 5.24
C LYS A 89 -2.17 -27.41 3.83
N SER A 90 -1.68 -28.16 2.86
CA SER A 90 -2.05 -28.00 1.43
C SER A 90 -1.87 -26.56 0.91
N GLY A 91 -0.79 -25.89 1.34
CA GLY A 91 -0.47 -24.52 0.91
C GLY A 91 -1.31 -23.40 1.56
N ARG A 92 -2.23 -23.72 2.48
CA ARG A 92 -2.98 -22.75 3.27
C ARG A 92 -2.57 -22.82 4.73
N GLU A 93 -2.46 -21.66 5.37
CA GLU A 93 -2.21 -21.57 6.80
C GLU A 93 -3.45 -22.04 7.55
N HIS A 94 -3.32 -23.05 8.41
CA HIS A 94 -4.44 -23.56 9.20
C HIS A 94 -4.29 -23.25 10.69
N GLN A 95 -3.11 -22.79 11.12
CA GLN A 95 -2.84 -22.41 12.49
C GLN A 95 -1.78 -21.31 12.56
N ARG A 96 -2.00 -20.34 13.45
CA ARG A 96 -1.06 -19.25 13.75
C ARG A 96 -0.98 -19.00 15.24
N GLN A 97 0.23 -18.94 15.80
CA GLN A 97 0.46 -18.47 17.16
C GLN A 97 0.93 -17.00 17.12
N GLN A 98 0.33 -16.17 17.96
CA GLN A 98 0.65 -14.76 18.16
C GLN A 98 0.58 -14.45 19.66
N GLY A 99 1.73 -14.26 20.30
CA GLY A 99 1.80 -14.18 21.76
C GLY A 99 1.26 -15.46 22.41
N GLN A 100 0.28 -15.35 23.30
CA GLN A 100 -0.43 -16.48 23.91
C GLN A 100 -1.67 -16.96 23.13
N LEU A 101 -2.05 -16.25 22.05
CA LEU A 101 -3.23 -16.57 21.27
C LEU A 101 -2.90 -17.52 20.11
N LEU A 102 -3.78 -18.50 19.93
CA LEU A 102 -3.69 -19.50 18.88
C LEU A 102 -4.92 -19.39 17.96
N SER A 103 -4.68 -18.93 16.73
CA SER A 103 -5.68 -18.87 15.67
C SER A 103 -5.75 -20.20 14.92
N HIS A 104 -6.96 -20.68 14.66
CA HIS A 104 -7.24 -21.81 13.79
C HIS A 104 -8.07 -21.37 12.59
N TYR A 105 -7.65 -21.75 11.39
CA TYR A 105 -8.31 -21.41 10.14
C TYR A 105 -8.86 -22.68 9.47
N HIS A 106 -10.15 -22.66 9.17
CA HIS A 106 -10.84 -23.73 8.46
C HIS A 106 -11.37 -23.21 7.14
N TYR A 107 -11.06 -23.94 6.07
CA TYR A 107 -11.44 -23.61 4.71
C TYR A 107 -12.51 -24.57 4.21
N ASP A 108 -13.39 -24.07 3.34
CA ASP A 108 -14.36 -24.91 2.63
C ASP A 108 -13.72 -25.68 1.46
N GLU A 109 -14.54 -26.47 0.76
CA GLU A 109 -14.10 -27.26 -0.40
C GLU A 109 -13.61 -26.41 -1.60
N GLN A 110 -13.94 -25.12 -1.62
CA GLN A 110 -13.46 -24.15 -2.61
C GLN A 110 -12.21 -23.38 -2.13
N ASN A 111 -11.61 -23.78 -1.00
CA ASN A 111 -10.46 -23.13 -0.36
C ASN A 111 -10.72 -21.68 0.10
N ARG A 112 -11.97 -21.33 0.42
CA ARG A 112 -12.34 -20.05 1.03
C ARG A 112 -12.40 -20.17 2.54
N LEU A 113 -12.07 -19.10 3.26
CA LEU A 113 -12.10 -19.13 4.72
C LEU A 113 -13.54 -19.31 5.21
N HIS A 114 -13.84 -20.42 5.88
CA HIS A 114 -15.16 -20.73 6.42
C HIS A 114 -15.26 -20.45 7.92
N ALA A 115 -14.19 -20.70 8.68
CA ALA A 115 -14.15 -20.35 10.09
C ALA A 115 -12.75 -19.92 10.54
N HIS A 116 -12.72 -18.92 11.43
CA HIS A 116 -11.53 -18.51 12.18
C HIS A 116 -11.87 -18.51 13.67
N SER A 117 -11.21 -19.36 14.46
CA SER A 117 -11.37 -19.40 15.91
C SER A 117 -10.06 -19.04 16.60
N VAL A 118 -10.17 -18.34 17.73
CA VAL A 118 -9.02 -17.92 18.54
C VAL A 118 -9.13 -18.53 19.93
N THR A 119 -8.06 -19.17 20.38
CA THR A 119 -7.98 -19.85 21.67
C THR A 119 -6.79 -19.37 22.49
N GLN A 120 -6.86 -19.54 23.81
CA GLN A 120 -5.76 -19.31 24.76
C GLN A 120 -5.83 -20.39 25.85
N GLN A 121 -4.75 -21.15 26.04
CA GLN A 121 -4.69 -22.23 27.05
C GLN A 121 -5.92 -23.17 27.01
N GLN A 122 -6.34 -23.57 25.80
CA GLN A 122 -7.52 -24.41 25.50
C GLN A 122 -8.90 -23.73 25.66
N ASN A 123 -8.97 -22.50 26.17
CA ASN A 123 -10.21 -21.72 26.21
C ASN A 123 -10.49 -21.07 24.85
N HIS A 124 -11.70 -21.26 24.34
CA HIS A 124 -12.16 -20.55 23.14
C HIS A 124 -12.53 -19.12 23.51
N LEU A 125 -11.85 -18.15 22.90
CA LEU A 125 -12.07 -16.73 23.18
C LEU A 125 -13.16 -16.16 22.26
N TYR A 126 -13.01 -16.36 20.96
CA TYR A 126 -14.00 -15.93 19.97
C TYR A 126 -13.85 -16.69 18.65
N GLN A 127 -14.88 -16.60 17.82
CA GLN A 127 -14.93 -17.23 16.51
C GLN A 127 -15.65 -16.33 15.50
N ARG A 128 -15.21 -16.42 14.25
CA ARG A 128 -15.87 -15.91 13.05
C ARG A 128 -16.23 -17.05 12.13
N GLN A 129 -17.47 -17.07 11.65
CA GLN A 129 -17.95 -18.00 10.63
C GLN A 129 -18.40 -17.22 9.40
N TYR A 130 -18.01 -17.71 8.23
CA TYR A 130 -18.23 -17.07 6.94
C TYR A 130 -19.02 -18.02 6.04
N ASP A 131 -20.13 -17.54 5.52
CA ASP A 131 -20.94 -18.26 4.54
C ASP A 131 -20.96 -17.51 3.22
N TYR A 132 -20.89 -18.28 2.14
CA TYR A 132 -20.83 -17.75 0.79
C TYR A 132 -21.99 -18.28 -0.05
N ASP A 133 -22.46 -17.48 -1.01
CA ASP A 133 -23.35 -17.97 -2.05
C ASP A 133 -22.59 -18.84 -3.08
N LYS A 134 -23.34 -19.40 -4.04
CA LYS A 134 -22.79 -20.23 -5.13
C LYS A 134 -21.86 -19.45 -6.07
N SER A 135 -21.95 -18.12 -6.08
CA SER A 135 -21.13 -17.23 -6.90
C SER A 135 -19.87 -16.78 -6.16
N GLY A 136 -19.73 -17.13 -4.88
CA GLY A 136 -18.58 -16.76 -4.05
C GLY A 136 -18.73 -15.46 -3.26
N ASN A 137 -19.90 -14.82 -3.26
CA ASN A 137 -20.10 -13.63 -2.43
C ASN A 137 -20.36 -14.03 -0.98
N LEU A 138 -19.71 -13.33 -0.04
CA LEU A 138 -19.95 -13.50 1.40
C LEU A 138 -21.38 -13.09 1.73
N THR A 139 -22.25 -13.99 2.15
CA THR A 139 -23.66 -13.69 2.49
C THR A 139 -23.87 -13.50 3.99
N ARG A 140 -23.05 -14.14 4.82
CA ARG A 140 -23.10 -14.01 6.27
C ARG A 140 -21.71 -14.04 6.89
N LEU A 141 -21.48 -13.14 7.83
CA LEU A 141 -20.40 -13.22 8.83
C LEU A 141 -21.04 -13.30 10.20
N HIS A 142 -20.80 -14.38 10.93
CA HIS A 142 -21.19 -14.51 12.33
C HIS A 142 -19.95 -14.42 13.21
N ASP A 143 -19.81 -13.30 13.94
CA ASP A 143 -18.73 -13.05 14.88
C ASP A 143 -19.27 -13.13 16.31
N THR A 144 -18.70 -13.98 17.16
CA THR A 144 -19.19 -14.19 18.53
C THR A 144 -19.04 -12.95 19.41
N ARG A 145 -18.20 -11.98 19.02
CA ARG A 145 -18.02 -10.70 19.71
C ARG A 145 -18.80 -9.57 19.04
N LYS A 146 -18.90 -9.57 17.72
CA LYS A 146 -19.45 -8.46 16.92
C LYS A 146 -20.83 -8.73 16.32
N GLY A 147 -21.44 -9.85 16.67
CA GLY A 147 -22.76 -10.26 16.21
C GLY A 147 -22.78 -10.77 14.77
N GLN A 148 -23.99 -10.85 14.20
CA GLN A 148 -24.22 -11.34 12.85
C GLN A 148 -24.29 -10.18 11.85
N HIS A 149 -23.63 -10.36 10.71
CA HIS A 149 -23.59 -9.44 9.58
C HIS A 149 -24.16 -10.18 8.38
N LEU A 150 -25.22 -9.67 7.77
CA LEU A 150 -25.84 -10.24 6.57
C LEU A 150 -25.61 -9.31 5.37
N TYR A 151 -25.17 -9.89 4.26
CA TYR A 151 -24.87 -9.14 3.05
C TYR A 151 -25.75 -9.59 1.89
N HIS A 152 -26.24 -8.61 1.13
CA HIS A 152 -27.09 -8.85 -0.02
C HIS A 152 -26.51 -8.20 -1.26
N TYR A 153 -26.66 -8.87 -2.40
CA TYR A 153 -26.07 -8.47 -3.67
C TYR A 153 -27.14 -8.35 -4.75
N ASP A 154 -26.87 -7.49 -5.74
CA ASP A 154 -27.61 -7.54 -7.00
C ASP A 154 -27.06 -8.65 -7.92
N PRO A 155 -27.71 -8.93 -9.07
CA PRO A 155 -27.24 -9.96 -10.01
C PRO A 155 -25.84 -9.71 -10.60
N LEU A 156 -25.27 -8.52 -10.45
CA LEU A 156 -23.91 -8.17 -10.87
C LEU A 156 -22.90 -8.30 -9.72
N ALA A 157 -23.28 -8.98 -8.63
CA ALA A 157 -22.48 -9.19 -7.42
C ALA A 157 -22.08 -7.88 -6.71
N ARG A 158 -22.84 -6.79 -6.90
CA ARG A 158 -22.60 -5.52 -6.20
C ARG A 158 -23.38 -5.50 -4.90
N LEU A 159 -22.73 -5.08 -3.82
CA LEU A 159 -23.34 -5.03 -2.48
C LEU A 159 -24.50 -4.02 -2.46
N THR A 160 -25.70 -4.47 -2.11
CA THR A 160 -26.92 -3.64 -2.00
C THR A 160 -27.36 -3.41 -0.56
N ARG A 161 -27.04 -4.33 0.36
CA ARG A 161 -27.35 -4.20 1.79
C ARG A 161 -26.26 -4.84 2.64
N ALA A 162 -25.94 -4.20 3.77
CA ALA A 162 -25.17 -4.79 4.86
C ALA A 162 -25.94 -4.57 6.17
N ASP A 163 -26.37 -5.67 6.78
CA ASP A 163 -27.26 -5.69 7.93
C ASP A 163 -26.48 -6.21 9.15
N HIS A 164 -26.11 -5.31 10.06
CA HIS A 164 -25.28 -5.60 11.23
C HIS A 164 -26.17 -5.74 12.49
N SER A 165 -26.19 -6.89 13.16
CA SER A 165 -27.10 -7.12 14.29
C SER A 165 -26.85 -6.23 15.52
N GLN A 166 -25.66 -5.62 15.59
CA GLN A 166 -25.23 -4.73 16.69
C GLN A 166 -24.86 -3.32 16.18
N ASP A 167 -25.17 -2.98 14.93
CA ASP A 167 -24.83 -1.68 14.33
C ASP A 167 -25.91 -1.24 13.31
N VAL A 168 -25.66 -0.14 12.61
CA VAL A 168 -26.55 0.41 11.58
C VAL A 168 -26.74 -0.56 10.43
N GLN A 169 -27.92 -0.50 9.83
CA GLN A 169 -28.25 -1.22 8.59
C GLN A 169 -27.90 -0.31 7.42
N GLU A 170 -27.06 -0.78 6.51
CA GLU A 170 -26.57 0.00 5.37
C GLU A 170 -27.29 -0.41 4.08
N ARG A 171 -27.60 0.59 3.24
CA ARG A 171 -28.34 0.41 1.99
C ARG A 171 -27.63 1.14 0.87
N PHE A 172 -27.46 0.44 -0.26
CA PHE A 172 -26.66 0.93 -1.38
C PHE A 172 -27.44 0.83 -2.70
N GLY A 173 -27.45 1.92 -3.44
CA GLY A 173 -27.85 1.97 -4.83
C GLY A 173 -26.62 1.94 -5.74
N HIS A 174 -26.78 1.37 -6.92
CA HIS A 174 -25.75 1.41 -7.97
C HIS A 174 -26.38 1.84 -9.28
N ASN A 175 -25.84 2.88 -9.90
CA ASN A 175 -26.28 3.25 -11.25
C ASN A 175 -25.67 2.31 -12.32
N PRO A 176 -26.14 2.36 -13.58
CA PRO A 176 -25.62 1.49 -14.65
C PRO A 176 -24.12 1.65 -14.92
N ALA A 177 -23.53 2.82 -14.61
CA ALA A 177 -22.10 3.07 -14.72
C ALA A 177 -21.30 2.61 -13.48
N GLY A 178 -21.93 1.92 -12.53
CA GLY A 178 -21.28 1.36 -11.34
C GLY A 178 -20.96 2.39 -10.26
N ASN A 179 -21.61 3.55 -10.25
CA ASN A 179 -21.44 4.52 -9.16
C ASN A 179 -22.26 4.09 -7.95
N LEU A 180 -21.57 3.99 -6.80
CA LEU A 180 -22.16 3.76 -5.50
C LEU A 180 -22.93 5.00 -5.02
N LEU A 181 -24.17 4.79 -4.59
CA LEU A 181 -25.06 5.78 -4.00
C LEU A 181 -25.50 5.29 -2.62
N MET A 182 -25.24 6.10 -1.59
CA MET A 182 -25.57 5.78 -0.21
C MET A 182 -27.03 6.14 0.06
N GLN A 183 -27.88 5.13 0.30
CA GLN A 183 -29.33 5.34 0.42
C GLN A 183 -29.77 5.79 1.82
N ASP A 184 -28.86 5.81 2.79
CA ASP A 184 -29.08 6.34 4.14
C ASP A 184 -29.03 7.87 4.19
N ARG A 185 -28.81 8.54 3.06
CA ARG A 185 -28.69 9.99 2.94
C ARG A 185 -29.94 10.59 2.30
N PRO A 186 -30.77 11.33 3.05
CA PRO A 186 -31.94 11.96 2.48
C PRO A 186 -31.53 13.11 1.54
N GLY A 187 -32.10 13.12 0.34
CA GLY A 187 -31.91 14.17 -0.66
C GLY A 187 -31.52 13.60 -2.04
N PRO A 188 -31.15 14.47 -3.00
CA PRO A 188 -30.82 14.05 -4.34
C PRO A 188 -29.42 13.43 -4.43
N ASP A 189 -29.30 12.46 -5.34
CA ASP A 189 -28.04 11.87 -5.76
C ASP A 189 -27.79 12.23 -7.22
N ILE A 190 -26.77 13.08 -7.46
CA ILE A 190 -26.43 13.53 -8.81
C ILE A 190 -25.01 13.09 -9.14
N VAL A 191 -24.87 12.33 -10.22
CA VAL A 191 -23.59 11.88 -10.76
C VAL A 191 -23.47 12.33 -12.21
N ALA A 192 -22.33 12.93 -12.57
CA ALA A 192 -22.03 13.37 -13.95
C ALA A 192 -20.64 12.88 -14.38
N ALA A 193 -20.59 12.04 -15.42
CA ALA A 193 -19.35 11.41 -15.90
C ALA A 193 -18.56 10.73 -14.75
N ASN A 194 -19.27 9.90 -13.97
CA ASN A 194 -18.77 9.21 -12.77
C ASN A 194 -18.30 10.09 -11.60
N ARG A 195 -18.42 11.42 -11.70
CA ARG A 195 -18.20 12.35 -10.58
C ARG A 195 -19.47 12.50 -9.76
N LEU A 196 -19.39 12.23 -8.46
CA LEU A 196 -20.49 12.49 -7.53
C LEU A 196 -20.57 13.99 -7.31
N VAL A 197 -21.64 14.66 -7.73
CA VAL A 197 -21.83 16.11 -7.63
C VAL A 197 -22.65 16.49 -6.41
N ILE A 198 -23.72 15.72 -6.13
CA ILE A 198 -24.58 15.91 -4.95
C ILE A 198 -24.89 14.54 -4.36
N GLN A 199 -24.87 14.44 -3.03
CA GLN A 199 -25.42 13.32 -2.28
C GLN A 199 -26.07 13.83 -1.00
N GLY A 200 -27.39 13.79 -0.94
CA GLY A 200 -28.14 14.37 0.16
C GLY A 200 -27.89 15.87 0.30
N ASN A 201 -27.27 16.28 1.41
CA ASN A 201 -26.92 17.69 1.68
C ASN A 201 -25.47 18.06 1.31
N ARG A 202 -24.68 17.12 0.78
CA ARG A 202 -23.27 17.33 0.43
C ARG A 202 -23.12 17.64 -1.05
N HIS A 203 -22.30 18.64 -1.35
CA HIS A 203 -21.96 19.07 -2.70
C HIS A 203 -20.47 18.92 -2.94
N TYR A 204 -20.11 18.43 -4.11
CA TYR A 204 -18.75 18.06 -4.46
C TYR A 204 -18.34 18.78 -5.74
N ASP A 205 -17.27 19.57 -5.65
CA ASP A 205 -16.72 20.33 -6.77
C ASP A 205 -15.40 19.71 -7.22
N TYR A 206 -15.21 19.59 -8.54
CA TYR A 206 -14.02 19.00 -9.14
C TYR A 206 -13.31 20.00 -10.03
N ASP A 207 -11.99 19.86 -10.14
CA ASP A 207 -11.22 20.59 -11.16
C ASP A 207 -11.43 20.01 -12.58
N ALA A 208 -10.76 20.62 -13.56
CA ALA A 208 -10.83 20.19 -14.96
C ALA A 208 -10.24 18.78 -15.21
N PHE A 209 -9.38 18.28 -14.31
CA PHE A 209 -8.79 16.95 -14.37
C PHE A 209 -9.62 15.91 -13.60
N GLY A 210 -10.68 16.32 -12.93
CA GLY A 210 -11.57 15.45 -12.16
C GLY A 210 -11.11 15.20 -10.72
N ASN A 211 -10.19 15.99 -10.17
CA ASN A 211 -9.83 15.89 -8.75
C ASN A 211 -10.87 16.61 -7.90
N LEU A 212 -11.34 15.99 -6.82
CA LEU A 212 -12.25 16.64 -5.86
C LEU A 212 -11.52 17.80 -5.18
N ILE A 213 -11.93 19.04 -5.43
CA ILE A 213 -11.31 20.24 -4.86
C ILE A 213 -12.11 20.86 -3.71
N ARG A 214 -13.43 20.61 -3.63
CA ARG A 214 -14.25 21.07 -2.50
C ARG A 214 -15.35 20.08 -2.15
N GLU A 215 -15.54 19.86 -0.86
CA GLU A 215 -16.77 19.31 -0.28
C GLU A 215 -17.47 20.42 0.50
N ARG A 216 -18.75 20.65 0.21
CA ARG A 216 -19.59 21.62 0.93
C ARG A 216 -20.77 20.90 1.56
N ARG A 217 -21.13 21.29 2.79
CA ARG A 217 -22.31 20.77 3.50
C ARG A 217 -22.91 21.79 4.47
N GLY A 218 -23.99 21.39 5.13
CA GLY A 218 -24.66 22.19 6.16
C GLY A 218 -25.57 23.28 5.58
N LYS A 219 -26.12 24.12 6.47
CA LYS A 219 -27.05 25.18 6.07
C LYS A 219 -26.39 26.14 5.08
N GLY A 220 -26.97 26.29 3.90
CA GLY A 220 -26.45 27.16 2.85
C GLY A 220 -25.07 26.76 2.32
N GLN A 221 -24.64 25.50 2.50
CA GLN A 221 -23.35 24.99 2.00
C GLN A 221 -22.12 25.73 2.56
N GLN A 222 -22.22 26.23 3.80
CA GLN A 222 -21.20 27.04 4.45
C GLN A 222 -20.04 26.23 5.05
N LEU A 223 -20.25 24.93 5.35
CA LEU A 223 -19.17 24.09 5.86
C LEU A 223 -18.37 23.54 4.67
N VAL A 224 -17.24 24.18 4.38
CA VAL A 224 -16.41 23.87 3.21
C VAL A 224 -15.11 23.18 3.64
N THR A 225 -14.84 22.02 3.04
CA THR A 225 -13.52 21.39 3.07
C THR A 225 -12.89 21.58 1.70
N GLU A 226 -11.69 22.15 1.63
CA GLU A 226 -10.95 22.37 0.40
C GLU A 226 -9.76 21.42 0.28
N TYR A 227 -9.51 20.93 -0.94
CA TYR A 227 -8.42 20.02 -1.27
C TYR A 227 -7.52 20.67 -2.32
N ARG A 228 -6.20 20.56 -2.13
CA ARG A 228 -5.18 21.09 -3.04
C ARG A 228 -4.30 19.98 -3.56
N TYR A 229 -4.02 19.99 -4.86
CA TYR A 229 -3.23 18.97 -5.54
C TYR A 229 -1.99 19.59 -6.20
N ASP A 230 -0.96 18.78 -6.38
CA ASP A 230 0.16 19.13 -7.27
C ASP A 230 -0.15 18.78 -8.74
N CYS A 231 0.81 19.07 -9.62
CA CYS A 231 0.70 18.78 -11.06
C CYS A 231 0.67 17.28 -11.40
N GLN A 232 0.94 16.40 -10.44
CA GLN A 232 0.83 14.94 -10.57
C GLN A 232 -0.47 14.42 -9.96
N HIS A 233 -1.42 15.30 -9.62
CA HIS A 233 -2.71 14.98 -9.01
C HIS A 233 -2.60 14.31 -7.64
N ARG A 234 -1.50 14.55 -6.91
CA ARG A 234 -1.33 14.07 -5.53
C ARG A 234 -1.83 15.14 -4.56
N LEU A 235 -2.56 14.73 -3.53
CA LEU A 235 -3.14 15.65 -2.55
C LEU A 235 -2.04 16.26 -1.69
N ILE A 236 -1.76 17.55 -1.83
CA ILE A 236 -0.70 18.25 -1.08
C ILE A 236 -1.22 19.05 0.11
N GLY A 237 -2.55 19.25 0.21
CA GLY A 237 -3.10 19.85 1.41
C GLY A 237 -4.62 19.89 1.48
N ILE A 238 -5.10 20.10 2.69
CA ILE A 238 -6.52 20.17 3.06
C ILE A 238 -6.74 21.39 3.95
N THR A 239 -7.90 22.03 3.79
CA THR A 239 -8.39 23.04 4.73
C THR A 239 -9.81 22.67 5.16
N LYS A 240 -10.03 22.42 6.45
CA LYS A 240 -11.33 22.06 7.03
C LYS A 240 -12.21 23.29 7.29
N PRO A 241 -13.53 23.12 7.51
CA PRO A 241 -14.44 24.24 7.77
C PRO A 241 -14.08 25.09 9.00
N ASN A 242 -13.39 24.50 9.97
CA ASN A 242 -12.90 25.17 11.18
C ASN A 242 -11.57 25.90 10.99
N GLY A 243 -11.01 25.90 9.77
CA GLY A 243 -9.72 26.53 9.45
C GLY A 243 -8.49 25.66 9.69
N GLU A 244 -8.65 24.46 10.27
CA GLU A 244 -7.55 23.52 10.44
C GLU A 244 -7.00 23.08 9.07
N THR A 245 -5.67 23.02 8.97
CA THR A 245 -5.00 22.66 7.73
C THR A 245 -4.08 21.47 7.90
N ALA A 246 -4.01 20.65 6.85
CA ALA A 246 -3.03 19.59 6.70
C ALA A 246 -2.22 19.80 5.42
N SER A 247 -0.95 19.39 5.43
CA SER A 247 -0.12 19.35 4.22
C SER A 247 0.63 18.03 4.12
N TYR A 248 0.91 17.61 2.89
CA TYR A 248 1.50 16.31 2.58
C TYR A 248 2.69 16.48 1.63
N ARG A 249 3.71 15.63 1.79
CA ARG A 249 4.86 15.56 0.89
C ARG A 249 5.07 14.15 0.38
N TYR A 250 5.62 14.07 -0.82
CA TYR A 250 5.82 12.83 -1.55
C TYR A 250 7.23 12.73 -2.06
N ASP A 251 7.75 11.50 -2.13
CA ASP A 251 8.98 11.22 -2.84
C ASP A 251 8.75 11.14 -4.37
N PRO A 252 9.81 10.96 -5.16
CA PRO A 252 9.71 10.82 -6.61
C PRO A 252 8.91 9.60 -7.11
N PHE A 253 8.68 8.59 -6.25
CA PHE A 253 7.81 7.44 -6.53
C PHE A 253 6.34 7.69 -6.11
N GLY A 254 6.02 8.91 -5.70
CA GLY A 254 4.69 9.30 -5.25
C GLY A 254 4.31 8.68 -3.91
N ARG A 255 5.26 8.19 -3.10
CA ARG A 255 5.00 7.69 -1.76
C ARG A 255 4.92 8.87 -0.81
N ARG A 256 3.86 8.94 0.00
CA ARG A 256 3.75 9.98 1.02
C ARG A 256 4.84 9.79 2.07
N ILE A 257 5.79 10.72 2.13
CA ILE A 257 6.94 10.70 3.06
C ILE A 257 6.70 11.54 4.30
N SER A 258 5.78 12.50 4.27
CA SER A 258 5.37 13.20 5.48
C SER A 258 3.97 13.79 5.40
N LYS A 259 3.41 14.04 6.58
CA LYS A 259 2.25 14.91 6.80
C LYS A 259 2.54 15.92 7.89
N THR A 260 2.03 17.13 7.75
CA THR A 260 2.09 18.16 8.78
C THR A 260 0.67 18.62 9.12
N VAL A 261 0.29 18.48 10.40
CA VAL A 261 -1.00 18.89 10.96
C VAL A 261 -0.72 19.67 12.24
N ASP A 262 -1.30 20.86 12.39
CA ASP A 262 -1.10 21.73 13.57
C ASP A 262 0.39 21.92 13.96
N ASN A 263 1.25 22.16 12.95
CA ASN A 263 2.71 22.27 13.06
C ASN A 263 3.45 21.02 13.55
N LYS A 264 2.75 19.89 13.72
CA LYS A 264 3.36 18.58 14.02
C LYS A 264 3.57 17.83 12.72
N THR A 265 4.81 17.41 12.47
CA THR A 265 5.17 16.64 11.28
C THR A 265 5.35 15.17 11.67
N THR A 266 4.68 14.29 10.94
CA THR A 266 4.88 12.85 10.97
C THR A 266 5.55 12.44 9.67
N GLU A 267 6.68 11.75 9.77
CA GLU A 267 7.43 11.21 8.64
C GLU A 267 7.13 9.72 8.48
N PHE A 268 7.13 9.25 7.23
CA PHE A 268 6.81 7.88 6.87
C PHE A 268 7.98 7.20 6.19
N PHE A 269 8.19 5.91 6.51
CA PHE A 269 9.20 5.06 5.90
C PHE A 269 8.54 3.95 5.09
N TRP A 270 9.11 3.65 3.91
CA TRP A 270 8.51 2.71 2.96
C TRP A 270 9.41 1.51 2.70
N GLN A 271 8.80 0.37 2.40
CA GLN A 271 9.43 -0.83 1.84
C GLN A 271 8.74 -1.13 0.51
N GLY A 272 9.37 -0.80 -0.62
CA GLY A 272 8.67 -0.78 -1.90
C GLY A 272 7.40 0.08 -1.82
N ASP A 273 6.23 -0.54 -1.99
CA ASP A 273 4.91 0.10 -1.89
C ASP A 273 4.19 -0.08 -0.54
N LYS A 274 4.86 -0.64 0.48
CA LYS A 274 4.32 -0.79 1.83
C LYS A 274 4.84 0.32 2.75
N LEU A 275 3.95 1.01 3.45
CA LEU A 275 4.32 1.93 4.52
C LEU A 275 4.69 1.10 5.75
N ILE A 276 5.96 1.10 6.15
CA ILE A 276 6.46 0.22 7.21
C ILE A 276 6.80 0.95 8.51
N ALA A 277 6.90 2.27 8.52
CA ALA A 277 7.07 3.01 9.76
C ALA A 277 6.50 4.43 9.68
N GLU A 278 6.13 4.96 10.84
CA GLU A 278 5.87 6.37 11.06
C GLU A 278 6.70 6.88 12.24
N HIS A 279 7.17 8.12 12.14
CA HIS A 279 7.99 8.75 13.15
C HIS A 279 7.60 10.22 13.33
N HIS A 280 7.44 10.64 14.57
CA HIS A 280 7.43 12.03 14.97
C HIS A 280 8.10 12.17 16.35
N ALA A 281 8.26 13.40 16.84
CA ALA A 281 9.08 13.71 18.03
C ALA A 281 8.80 12.84 19.27
N ASP A 282 7.57 12.38 19.46
CA ASP A 282 7.11 11.68 20.66
C ASP A 282 6.75 10.21 20.41
N CYS A 283 6.78 9.74 19.15
CA CYS A 283 6.31 8.39 18.81
C CYS A 283 7.06 7.82 17.61
N HIS A 284 7.43 6.55 17.72
CA HIS A 284 7.86 5.72 16.61
C HIS A 284 7.00 4.46 16.57
N ARG A 285 6.51 4.13 15.38
CA ARG A 285 5.79 2.89 15.13
C ARG A 285 6.29 2.24 13.85
N SER A 286 6.40 0.92 13.88
CA SER A 286 6.66 0.11 12.69
C SER A 286 5.52 -0.88 12.44
N TYR A 287 5.16 -1.08 11.18
CA TYR A 287 4.13 -2.01 10.73
C TYR A 287 4.79 -3.18 10.02
N LEU A 288 4.60 -4.38 10.56
CA LEU A 288 5.04 -5.62 9.94
C LEU A 288 3.89 -6.21 9.14
N TYR A 289 4.21 -6.76 7.98
CA TYR A 289 3.24 -7.40 7.10
C TYR A 289 3.62 -8.86 6.89
N GLU A 290 2.63 -9.68 6.57
CA GLU A 290 2.86 -11.02 6.05
C GLU A 290 3.76 -10.93 4.79
N PRO A 291 4.68 -11.88 4.57
CA PRO A 291 5.53 -11.89 3.37
C PRO A 291 4.69 -11.79 2.09
N ASP A 292 5.17 -11.00 1.12
CA ASP A 292 4.52 -10.74 -0.17
C ASP A 292 3.04 -10.33 -0.12
N SER A 293 2.64 -9.68 0.97
CA SER A 293 1.25 -9.30 1.25
C SER A 293 1.14 -7.90 1.85
N PHE A 294 -0.07 -7.33 1.82
CA PHE A 294 -0.46 -6.10 2.53
C PHE A 294 -1.26 -6.38 3.80
N ARG A 295 -1.40 -7.66 4.19
CA ARG A 295 -2.03 -8.09 5.44
C ARG A 295 -1.07 -7.81 6.61
N PRO A 296 -1.45 -6.96 7.58
CA PRO A 296 -0.56 -6.61 8.66
C PRO A 296 -0.45 -7.77 9.67
N LEU A 297 0.77 -8.03 10.13
CA LEU A 297 1.13 -9.12 11.03
C LEU A 297 1.28 -8.63 12.47
N ALA A 298 2.05 -7.55 12.66
CA ALA A 298 2.28 -6.94 13.96
C ALA A 298 2.50 -5.42 13.86
N LEU A 299 2.09 -4.70 14.89
CA LEU A 299 2.44 -3.30 15.15
C LEU A 299 3.54 -3.29 16.21
N LEU A 300 4.62 -2.57 15.95
CA LEU A 300 5.70 -2.33 16.89
C LEU A 300 5.62 -0.88 17.36
N GLU A 301 5.53 -0.64 18.67
CA GLU A 301 5.55 0.71 19.25
C GLU A 301 6.79 0.90 20.13
N GLY A 302 7.49 2.03 19.96
CA GLY A 302 8.78 2.31 20.59
C GLY A 302 9.92 2.33 19.58
N PHE A 303 11.08 2.87 19.98
CA PHE A 303 12.22 3.04 19.08
C PHE A 303 13.33 2.01 19.36
N GLY A 304 13.49 1.06 18.45
CA GLY A 304 14.60 0.11 18.46
C GLY A 304 14.50 -1.02 19.49
N PRO A 305 15.51 -1.91 19.54
CA PRO A 305 15.35 -3.26 20.09
C PRO A 305 15.00 -3.38 21.57
N LYS A 306 15.25 -2.33 22.37
CA LYS A 306 15.06 -2.37 23.83
C LYS A 306 13.72 -1.80 24.27
N GLU A 307 13.21 -0.82 23.55
CA GLU A 307 12.00 -0.07 23.93
C GLU A 307 10.75 -0.57 23.18
N THR A 308 10.97 -1.32 22.09
CA THR A 308 9.90 -1.80 21.22
C THR A 308 9.00 -2.80 21.91
N LYS A 309 7.69 -2.56 21.82
CA LYS A 309 6.63 -3.45 22.26
C LYS A 309 5.84 -3.96 21.06
N PRO A 310 5.69 -5.29 20.89
CA PRO A 310 4.88 -5.85 19.81
C PRO A 310 3.39 -5.94 20.19
N TYR A 311 2.53 -5.68 19.22
CA TYR A 311 1.10 -5.94 19.24
C TYR A 311 0.73 -6.75 18.00
N HIS A 312 -0.14 -7.74 18.16
CA HIS A 312 -0.47 -8.68 17.08
C HIS A 312 -1.80 -8.33 16.43
N TYR A 313 -1.83 -8.27 15.11
CA TYR A 313 -3.06 -8.05 14.36
C TYR A 313 -3.88 -9.33 14.26
N GLN A 314 -5.17 -9.22 14.57
CA GLN A 314 -6.20 -10.23 14.32
C GLN A 314 -7.07 -9.74 13.17
N LEU A 315 -7.06 -10.47 12.06
CA LEU A 315 -7.64 -10.02 10.79
C LEU A 315 -8.96 -10.74 10.48
N ASP A 316 -9.77 -10.14 9.62
CA ASP A 316 -10.86 -10.85 8.93
C ASP A 316 -10.37 -11.60 7.68
N HIS A 317 -11.32 -12.14 6.91
CA HIS A 317 -11.05 -12.85 5.66
C HIS A 317 -10.35 -11.98 4.61
N LEU A 318 -10.60 -10.66 4.60
CA LEU A 318 -9.97 -9.69 3.70
C LEU A 318 -8.61 -9.21 4.19
N GLY A 319 -8.18 -9.59 5.39
CA GLY A 319 -6.96 -9.05 5.98
C GLY A 319 -7.14 -7.67 6.62
N THR A 320 -8.37 -7.27 6.90
CA THR A 320 -8.67 -6.01 7.62
C THR A 320 -8.41 -6.22 9.12
N PRO A 321 -7.68 -5.32 9.80
CA PRO A 321 -7.55 -5.33 11.25
C PRO A 321 -8.90 -5.32 11.95
N GLN A 322 -9.23 -6.37 12.70
CA GLN A 322 -10.43 -6.42 13.54
C GLN A 322 -10.08 -6.16 15.01
N GLU A 323 -8.93 -6.67 15.46
CA GLU A 323 -8.36 -6.42 16.79
C GLU A 323 -6.84 -6.28 16.74
N LEU A 324 -6.28 -5.60 17.76
CA LEU A 324 -4.88 -5.71 18.15
C LEU A 324 -4.79 -6.30 19.55
N THR A 325 -3.87 -7.24 19.74
CA THR A 325 -3.66 -7.92 21.02
C THR A 325 -2.23 -7.78 21.53
N THR A 326 -2.05 -7.72 22.86
CA THR A 326 -0.72 -7.83 23.49
C THR A 326 -0.19 -9.26 23.37
N PRO A 327 1.10 -9.50 23.68
CA PRO A 327 1.65 -10.86 23.78
C PRO A 327 0.91 -11.76 24.78
N GLU A 328 0.31 -11.19 25.83
CA GLU A 328 -0.50 -11.89 26.84
C GLU A 328 -1.92 -12.21 26.35
N GLY A 329 -2.30 -11.77 25.15
CA GLY A 329 -3.61 -12.01 24.55
C GLY A 329 -4.68 -10.98 24.92
N GLU A 330 -4.31 -9.89 25.59
CA GLU A 330 -5.25 -8.81 25.91
C GLU A 330 -5.57 -7.99 24.64
N ILE A 331 -6.86 -7.77 24.38
CA ILE A 331 -7.28 -6.87 23.28
C ILE A 331 -7.12 -5.42 23.71
N VAL A 332 -6.28 -4.69 22.98
CA VAL A 332 -5.96 -3.27 23.23
C VAL A 332 -6.57 -2.32 22.19
N TRP A 333 -7.06 -2.86 21.08
CA TRP A 333 -7.83 -2.13 20.08
C TRP A 333 -8.82 -3.07 19.38
N SER A 334 -10.05 -2.62 19.14
CA SER A 334 -11.11 -3.40 18.48
C SER A 334 -12.11 -2.46 17.82
N ALA A 335 -12.43 -2.68 16.55
CA ALA A 335 -13.29 -1.80 15.76
C ALA A 335 -14.44 -2.52 15.06
N HIS A 336 -15.58 -1.86 14.95
CA HIS A 336 -16.66 -2.20 14.04
C HIS A 336 -16.53 -1.37 12.76
N TYR A 337 -16.66 -2.04 11.62
CA TYR A 337 -16.55 -1.44 10.30
C TYR A 337 -17.91 -1.40 9.60
N ARG A 338 -18.15 -0.28 8.92
CA ARG A 338 -19.12 -0.19 7.83
C ARG A 338 -18.63 -0.95 6.62
N ALA A 339 -19.54 -1.32 5.71
CA ALA A 339 -19.20 -2.19 4.58
C ALA A 339 -18.12 -1.62 3.66
N TYR A 340 -18.02 -0.28 3.56
CA TYR A 340 -17.02 0.43 2.76
C TYR A 340 -15.80 0.91 3.57
N GLY A 341 -15.56 0.35 4.76
CA GLY A 341 -14.30 0.49 5.49
C GLY A 341 -14.24 1.64 6.49
N GLN A 342 -15.31 2.44 6.63
CA GLN A 342 -15.40 3.44 7.69
C GLN A 342 -15.53 2.72 9.05
N ILE A 343 -14.78 3.15 10.06
CA ILE A 343 -15.03 2.67 11.42
C ILE A 343 -16.34 3.29 11.93
N ALA A 344 -17.31 2.45 12.25
CA ALA A 344 -18.59 2.85 12.83
C ALA A 344 -18.44 3.16 14.34
N ARG A 345 -17.71 2.29 15.06
CA ARG A 345 -17.39 2.47 16.49
C ARG A 345 -16.15 1.66 16.89
N LEU A 346 -15.50 2.08 17.96
CA LEU A 346 -14.45 1.31 18.64
C LEU A 346 -15.04 0.66 19.89
N ASP A 347 -14.82 -0.64 20.07
CA ASP A 347 -15.10 -1.31 21.34
C ASP A 347 -13.96 -1.09 22.35
N VAL A 348 -12.73 -1.02 21.83
CA VAL A 348 -11.51 -0.82 22.60
C VAL A 348 -10.58 0.11 21.82
N GLY A 349 -9.99 1.09 22.52
CA GLY A 349 -9.03 2.04 21.94
C GLY A 349 -7.96 2.45 22.94
N LYS A 350 -7.25 1.47 23.53
CA LYS A 350 -6.13 1.73 24.45
C LYS A 350 -4.88 2.20 23.71
N ILE A 351 -4.73 1.74 22.47
CA ILE A 351 -3.75 2.22 21.50
C ILE A 351 -4.47 2.68 20.23
N ASP A 352 -3.81 3.52 19.45
CA ASP A 352 -4.30 3.92 18.13
C ASP A 352 -3.82 2.94 17.04
N ASN A 353 -4.62 2.80 15.99
CA ASN A 353 -4.29 1.99 14.82
C ASN A 353 -4.77 2.71 13.55
N PRO A 354 -3.86 3.20 12.69
CA PRO A 354 -4.24 3.88 11.46
C PRO A 354 -4.50 2.92 10.29
N LEU A 355 -4.09 1.64 10.35
CA LEU A 355 -4.31 0.73 9.23
C LEU A 355 -5.79 0.38 9.04
N ARG A 356 -6.25 0.34 7.78
CA ARG A 356 -7.65 0.04 7.40
C ARG A 356 -7.68 -1.18 6.48
N PHE A 357 -8.42 -1.14 5.37
CA PHE A 357 -8.28 -2.17 4.34
C PHE A 357 -6.82 -2.27 3.88
N GLN A 358 -6.45 -3.40 3.29
CA GLN A 358 -5.09 -3.63 2.80
C GLN A 358 -4.61 -2.42 1.97
N GLY A 359 -3.42 -1.90 2.29
CA GLY A 359 -2.82 -0.72 1.65
C GLY A 359 -3.27 0.65 2.19
N GLN A 360 -4.30 0.70 3.04
CA GLN A 360 -4.90 1.94 3.50
C GLN A 360 -4.40 2.40 4.87
N TYR A 361 -4.08 3.69 4.97
CA TYR A 361 -3.72 4.41 6.19
C TYR A 361 -4.75 5.52 6.46
N PHE A 362 -5.36 5.55 7.65
CA PHE A 362 -6.35 6.54 8.05
C PHE A 362 -5.70 7.84 8.51
N ASP A 363 -6.10 8.94 7.88
CA ASP A 363 -5.72 10.29 8.25
C ASP A 363 -6.84 10.97 9.03
N GLN A 364 -6.72 11.01 10.36
CA GLN A 364 -7.72 11.62 11.24
C GLN A 364 -8.03 13.07 10.87
N GLU A 365 -7.04 13.82 10.40
CA GLU A 365 -7.21 15.21 10.03
C GLU A 365 -8.15 15.40 8.83
N SER A 366 -8.30 14.39 7.97
CA SER A 366 -9.12 14.46 6.76
C SER A 366 -10.36 13.57 6.80
N GLY A 367 -10.32 12.51 7.62
CA GLY A 367 -11.28 11.42 7.56
C GLY A 367 -11.08 10.48 6.35
N LEU A 368 -10.06 10.73 5.52
CA LEU A 368 -9.73 9.94 4.34
C LEU A 368 -8.76 8.82 4.68
N HIS A 369 -8.74 7.83 3.81
CA HIS A 369 -7.75 6.76 3.82
C HIS A 369 -6.76 7.03 2.70
N TYR A 370 -5.52 7.35 3.03
CA TYR A 370 -4.44 7.37 2.07
C TYR A 370 -4.17 5.93 1.61
N ASN A 371 -4.22 5.69 0.30
CA ASN A 371 -4.11 4.38 -0.32
C ASN A 371 -3.11 4.44 -1.49
N ARG A 372 -1.83 4.48 -1.14
CA ARG A 372 -0.64 4.58 -2.01
C ARG A 372 -0.73 5.60 -3.15
N HIS A 373 -1.47 5.33 -4.23
CA HIS A 373 -1.62 6.23 -5.36
C HIS A 373 -2.84 7.17 -5.28
N ARG A 374 -3.80 6.91 -4.39
CA ARG A 374 -5.04 7.70 -4.29
C ARG A 374 -5.47 7.92 -2.83
N TYR A 375 -6.38 8.88 -2.62
CA TYR A 375 -7.09 9.07 -1.36
C TYR A 375 -8.51 8.53 -1.48
N TYR A 376 -8.86 7.61 -0.59
CA TYR A 376 -10.16 6.96 -0.51
C TYR A 376 -11.03 7.63 0.55
N ASN A 377 -12.27 7.96 0.19
CA ASN A 377 -13.26 8.45 1.13
C ASN A 377 -14.22 7.31 1.52
N PRO A 378 -14.08 6.73 2.73
CA PRO A 378 -14.91 5.62 3.16
C PRO A 378 -16.36 6.01 3.42
N ASP A 379 -16.64 7.30 3.66
CA ASP A 379 -17.99 7.84 3.88
C ASP A 379 -18.87 7.69 2.62
N ILE A 380 -18.26 7.77 1.43
CA ILE A 380 -18.94 7.67 0.13
C ILE A 380 -18.44 6.52 -0.74
N GLY A 381 -17.55 5.68 -0.20
CA GLY A 381 -17.04 4.47 -0.85
C GLY A 381 -16.33 4.68 -2.18
N ARG A 382 -15.58 5.77 -2.35
CA ARG A 382 -14.87 6.10 -3.61
C ARG A 382 -13.59 6.91 -3.41
N TYR A 383 -12.75 6.91 -4.45
CA TYR A 383 -11.56 7.76 -4.51
C TYR A 383 -11.89 9.22 -4.83
N LEU A 384 -11.02 10.14 -4.40
CA LEU A 384 -11.12 11.57 -4.66
C LEU A 384 -10.69 11.97 -6.07
N THR A 385 -9.84 11.17 -6.70
CA THR A 385 -9.25 11.42 -8.01
C THR A 385 -9.54 10.25 -8.95
N PRO A 386 -9.57 10.49 -10.28
CA PRO A 386 -9.64 9.41 -11.26
C PRO A 386 -8.43 8.48 -11.13
N ASP A 387 -8.59 7.23 -11.53
CA ASP A 387 -7.52 6.25 -11.56
C ASP A 387 -6.32 6.76 -12.41
N PRO A 388 -5.11 6.86 -11.82
CA PRO A 388 -3.90 7.26 -12.55
C PRO A 388 -3.55 6.36 -13.74
N VAL A 389 -3.93 5.07 -13.70
CA VAL A 389 -3.74 4.15 -14.84
C VAL A 389 -4.87 4.25 -15.88
N LYS A 390 -5.76 5.24 -15.73
CA LYS A 390 -6.84 5.59 -16.67
C LYS A 390 -7.76 4.38 -16.93
N LEU A 391 -8.07 4.11 -18.20
CA LEU A 391 -8.98 3.03 -18.59
C LEU A 391 -8.48 1.64 -18.20
N ALA A 392 -7.19 1.46 -17.92
CA ALA A 392 -6.67 0.19 -17.41
C ALA A 392 -7.18 -0.13 -15.99
N GLY A 393 -7.52 0.91 -15.20
CA GLY A 393 -8.17 0.77 -13.89
C GLY A 393 -9.69 0.54 -13.97
N GLY A 394 -10.27 0.57 -15.18
CA GLY A 394 -11.69 0.37 -15.42
C GLY A 394 -12.43 1.62 -15.91
N ILE A 395 -13.71 1.44 -16.24
CA ILE A 395 -14.55 2.49 -16.83
C ILE A 395 -15.01 3.51 -15.76
N ASN A 396 -15.20 3.06 -14.51
CA ASN A 396 -15.48 3.94 -13.39
C ASN A 396 -14.18 4.31 -12.66
N ALA A 397 -13.58 5.43 -13.06
CA ALA A 397 -12.28 5.86 -12.57
C ALA A 397 -12.23 6.22 -11.06
N TYR A 398 -13.38 6.34 -10.37
CA TYR A 398 -13.45 6.67 -8.95
C TYR A 398 -13.79 5.46 -8.06
N GLN A 399 -14.10 4.31 -8.66
CA GLN A 399 -14.50 3.11 -7.93
C GLN A 399 -13.34 2.58 -7.07
N TYR A 400 -13.65 2.13 -5.85
CA TYR A 400 -12.69 1.38 -5.03
C TYR A 400 -12.51 -0.04 -5.55
N VAL A 401 -13.55 -0.86 -5.43
CA VAL A 401 -13.57 -2.25 -5.90
C VAL A 401 -14.98 -2.63 -6.38
N PRO A 402 -15.15 -3.75 -7.11
CA PRO A 402 -16.47 -4.25 -7.49
C PRO A 402 -17.37 -4.59 -6.29
N ASN A 403 -16.80 -5.18 -5.25
CA ASN A 403 -17.51 -5.57 -4.04
C ASN A 403 -16.56 -5.53 -2.81
N PRO A 404 -16.78 -4.66 -1.82
CA PRO A 404 -15.85 -4.47 -0.71
C PRO A 404 -15.81 -5.65 0.29
N THR A 405 -16.73 -6.60 0.22
CA THR A 405 -16.73 -7.79 1.09
C THR A 405 -15.88 -8.94 0.56
N GLY A 406 -15.40 -8.87 -0.68
CA GLY A 406 -14.60 -9.93 -1.33
C GLY A 406 -13.35 -9.44 -2.07
N TRP A 407 -13.19 -8.12 -2.23
CA TRP A 407 -12.14 -7.51 -3.04
C TRP A 407 -11.40 -6.42 -2.28
N VAL A 408 -10.13 -6.24 -2.61
CA VAL A 408 -9.24 -5.21 -2.04
C VAL A 408 -8.48 -4.51 -3.17
N ASP A 409 -8.03 -3.27 -2.93
CA ASP A 409 -7.11 -2.55 -3.83
C ASP A 409 -5.97 -1.91 -3.01
N PRO A 410 -4.90 -2.67 -2.71
CA PRO A 410 -3.82 -2.21 -1.83
C PRO A 410 -2.93 -1.12 -2.41
N LEU A 411 -2.96 -0.94 -3.74
CA LEU A 411 -2.19 0.10 -4.42
C LEU A 411 -3.06 1.33 -4.73
N GLY A 412 -4.38 1.20 -4.67
CA GLY A 412 -5.26 2.21 -5.21
C GLY A 412 -5.11 2.34 -6.71
N LEU A 413 -4.97 1.23 -7.44
CA LEU A 413 -4.85 1.17 -8.91
C LEU A 413 -5.53 -0.05 -9.52
N SER A 414 -5.71 -1.13 -8.77
CA SER A 414 -6.15 -2.41 -9.32
C SER A 414 -6.78 -3.27 -8.23
N SER A 415 -8.04 -3.64 -8.43
CA SER A 415 -8.75 -4.53 -7.51
C SER A 415 -8.30 -5.98 -7.69
N CYS A 416 -8.09 -6.70 -6.60
CA CYS A 416 -7.89 -8.15 -6.59
C CYS A 416 -8.82 -8.84 -5.58
N PRO A 417 -9.10 -10.15 -5.74
CA PRO A 417 -9.79 -10.93 -4.73
C PRO A 417 -9.01 -10.95 -3.40
N GLY A 418 -9.69 -10.69 -2.29
CA GLY A 418 -9.05 -10.48 -0.98
C GLY A 418 -8.31 -11.68 -0.38
N GLU A 419 -8.70 -12.91 -0.74
CA GLU A 419 -8.13 -14.16 -0.18
C GLU A 419 -6.81 -14.61 -0.83
N ASN A 420 -6.49 -14.16 -2.04
CA ASN A 420 -5.31 -14.62 -2.80
C ASN A 420 -4.17 -13.60 -2.85
N GLY A 421 -4.33 -12.48 -2.13
CA GLY A 421 -3.38 -11.38 -2.10
C GLY A 421 -3.28 -10.70 -3.47
N CYS A 422 -3.36 -9.37 -3.51
CA CYS A 422 -2.69 -8.66 -4.59
C CYS A 422 -1.21 -8.92 -4.37
N LYS A 423 -0.66 -9.98 -4.99
CA LYS A 423 0.80 -10.13 -5.03
C LYS A 423 1.30 -8.86 -5.71
N PRO A 424 2.07 -8.00 -5.02
CA PRO A 424 2.64 -6.84 -5.67
C PRO A 424 3.38 -7.35 -6.90
N THR A 425 3.27 -6.63 -8.02
CA THR A 425 4.01 -6.98 -9.25
C THR A 425 5.52 -7.01 -9.04
N HIS A 426 5.98 -6.55 -7.87
CA HIS A 426 7.31 -6.71 -7.32
C HIS A 426 7.24 -7.41 -5.96
N GLY A 427 7.31 -8.74 -5.97
CA GLY A 427 7.78 -9.48 -4.79
C GLY A 427 9.26 -9.15 -4.56
N ALA A 428 9.72 -9.28 -3.32
CA ALA A 428 11.15 -9.15 -2.99
C ALA A 428 12.03 -10.18 -3.76
N ASP A 429 11.39 -11.18 -4.38
CA ASP A 429 12.00 -12.27 -5.13
C ASP A 429 12.02 -12.07 -6.67
N ALA A 430 11.71 -10.88 -7.20
CA ALA A 430 11.72 -10.67 -8.66
C ALA A 430 12.22 -9.28 -9.13
N PRO A 431 13.55 -9.05 -9.18
CA PRO A 431 14.11 -7.94 -9.94
C PRO A 431 14.19 -8.38 -11.42
N GLY A 432 13.08 -8.34 -12.16
CA GLY A 432 13.16 -8.83 -13.54
C GLY A 432 11.93 -8.82 -14.44
N LYS A 433 10.80 -8.20 -14.05
CA LYS A 433 9.76 -7.90 -15.06
C LYS A 433 9.96 -6.48 -15.55
N HIS A 434 10.51 -6.41 -16.76
CA HIS A 434 10.64 -5.21 -17.58
C HIS A 434 9.48 -4.25 -17.35
N ALA A 435 9.79 -3.00 -17.00
CA ALA A 435 8.88 -1.89 -17.23
C ALA A 435 8.43 -1.99 -18.69
N LYS A 436 7.15 -2.30 -18.92
CA LYS A 436 6.56 -2.14 -20.25
C LYS A 436 6.38 -0.64 -20.45
N VAL A 437 7.31 -0.06 -21.20
CA VAL A 437 7.19 1.27 -21.76
C VAL A 437 5.94 1.27 -22.66
N HIS A 438 5.00 2.19 -22.42
CA HIS A 438 3.88 2.42 -23.31
C HIS A 438 4.38 3.03 -24.63
N GLU A 439 3.86 2.56 -25.76
CA GLU A 439 4.17 3.10 -27.09
C GLU A 439 3.90 4.60 -27.14
N GLY A 440 4.96 5.41 -27.14
CA GLY A 440 4.88 6.87 -27.21
C GLY A 440 6.14 7.60 -26.74
N ASP A 441 6.92 7.01 -25.82
CA ASP A 441 8.16 7.61 -25.34
C ASP A 441 9.38 7.17 -26.16
N ALA A 442 10.29 8.10 -26.42
CA ALA A 442 11.50 7.90 -27.21
C ALA A 442 12.29 6.67 -26.72
N GLU A 443 12.64 5.77 -27.65
CA GLU A 443 13.34 4.53 -27.34
C GLU A 443 14.61 4.77 -26.50
N LEU A 444 14.63 4.22 -25.29
CA LEU A 444 15.88 4.02 -24.56
C LEU A 444 16.79 3.10 -25.39
N PRO A 445 18.07 3.45 -25.59
CA PRO A 445 18.96 2.65 -26.40
C PRO A 445 19.17 1.28 -25.76
N LYS A 446 18.59 0.24 -26.38
CA LYS A 446 18.78 -1.16 -25.98
C LYS A 446 20.27 -1.50 -25.98
N GLY A 447 20.75 -1.96 -24.82
CA GLY A 447 22.08 -2.52 -24.63
C GLY A 447 22.12 -3.96 -25.14
N THR A 448 22.39 -4.14 -26.43
CA THR A 448 22.91 -5.39 -26.99
C THR A 448 23.74 -5.07 -28.23
N ASP A 449 25.05 -4.92 -28.04
CA ASP A 449 26.02 -5.42 -29.00
C ASP A 449 27.41 -5.40 -28.37
N SER A 450 27.87 -6.55 -27.87
CA SER A 450 29.27 -6.77 -27.48
C SER A 450 30.23 -6.81 -28.68
N LYS A 451 29.86 -6.21 -29.81
CA LYS A 451 30.63 -6.17 -31.07
C LYS A 451 30.64 -4.80 -31.76
N LEU A 452 30.33 -3.71 -31.07
CA LEU A 452 30.51 -2.38 -31.65
C LEU A 452 32.01 -2.06 -31.79
N SER A 453 32.52 -2.12 -33.03
CA SER A 453 33.85 -1.62 -33.36
C SER A 453 34.01 -0.16 -32.92
N ARG A 454 35.22 0.29 -32.61
CA ARG A 454 35.51 1.68 -32.17
C ARG A 454 34.87 2.73 -33.09
N ASN A 455 34.86 2.47 -34.41
CA ASN A 455 34.25 3.36 -35.39
C ASN A 455 32.71 3.33 -35.34
N GLY A 456 32.11 2.17 -35.03
CA GLY A 456 30.67 2.04 -34.79
C GLY A 456 30.21 2.81 -33.55
N ALA A 457 30.95 2.68 -32.44
CA ALA A 457 30.68 3.43 -31.21
C ALA A 457 30.77 4.95 -31.43
N PHE A 458 31.76 5.42 -32.18
CA PHE A 458 31.94 6.84 -32.49
C PHE A 458 30.82 7.41 -33.37
N LYS A 459 30.41 6.69 -34.43
CA LYS A 459 29.28 7.10 -35.28
C LYS A 459 27.98 7.17 -34.49
N ARG A 460 27.75 6.24 -33.57
CA ARG A 460 26.58 6.22 -32.69
C ARG A 460 26.58 7.39 -31.71
N ALA A 461 27.72 7.71 -31.10
CA ALA A 461 27.85 8.85 -30.19
C ALA A 461 27.55 10.19 -30.89
N LYS A 462 28.00 10.37 -32.15
CA LYS A 462 27.63 11.53 -32.96
C LYS A 462 26.12 11.63 -33.20
N ALA A 463 25.47 10.51 -33.51
CA ALA A 463 24.03 10.49 -33.75
C ALA A 463 23.25 10.87 -32.49
N ILE A 464 23.65 10.38 -31.32
CA ILE A 464 23.05 10.75 -30.02
C ILE A 464 23.24 12.23 -29.73
N GLY A 465 24.42 12.79 -30.01
CA GLY A 465 24.73 14.20 -29.77
C GLY A 465 24.25 15.17 -30.85
N GLY A 466 23.49 14.71 -31.86
CA GLY A 466 23.03 15.57 -32.96
C GLY A 466 24.13 16.09 -33.89
N VAL A 467 25.31 15.46 -33.89
CA VAL A 467 26.47 15.88 -34.70
C VAL A 467 26.42 15.20 -36.08
N PRO A 468 26.43 15.95 -37.21
CA PRO A 468 26.52 15.39 -38.55
C PRO A 468 27.67 14.40 -38.72
N GLN A 469 27.42 13.29 -39.43
CA GLN A 469 28.44 12.26 -39.65
C GLN A 469 29.66 12.81 -40.41
N THR A 470 29.45 13.80 -41.28
CA THR A 470 30.47 14.50 -42.07
C THR A 470 31.28 15.53 -41.28
N GLN A 471 30.83 15.98 -40.09
CA GLN A 471 31.53 17.01 -39.31
C GLN A 471 32.77 16.44 -38.62
N HIS A 472 33.96 16.97 -38.90
CA HIS A 472 35.18 16.52 -38.22
C HIS A 472 35.32 17.19 -36.83
N PRO A 473 35.88 16.49 -35.82
CA PRO A 473 36.07 17.07 -34.50
C PRO A 473 37.08 18.23 -34.57
N THR A 474 36.76 19.34 -33.92
CA THR A 474 37.64 20.51 -33.80
C THR A 474 38.80 20.24 -32.85
N ARG A 475 38.62 19.33 -31.87
CA ARG A 475 39.68 18.94 -30.93
C ARG A 475 39.50 17.52 -30.39
N ILE A 476 40.61 16.81 -30.20
CA ILE A 476 40.63 15.46 -29.61
C ILE A 476 41.53 15.47 -28.38
N ARG A 477 41.02 15.02 -27.23
CA ARG A 477 41.78 14.91 -25.97
C ARG A 477 41.82 13.45 -25.52
N ARG A 478 42.95 12.99 -24.98
CA ARG A 478 43.01 11.72 -24.25
C ARG A 478 42.67 11.99 -22.80
N VAL A 479 41.82 11.16 -22.22
CA VAL A 479 41.43 11.24 -20.80
C VAL A 479 41.55 9.87 -20.18
N LYS A 480 42.05 9.82 -18.95
CA LYS A 480 41.98 8.61 -18.14
C LYS A 480 40.58 8.54 -17.56
N ILE A 481 39.87 7.46 -17.85
CA ILE A 481 38.55 7.18 -17.28
C ILE A 481 38.78 6.16 -16.17
N THR A 482 38.35 6.50 -14.96
CA THR A 482 38.52 5.66 -13.77
C THR A 482 37.19 4.97 -13.47
N ASP A 483 37.24 3.64 -13.34
CA ASP A 483 36.12 2.82 -12.89
C ASP A 483 36.68 1.73 -11.97
N GLN A 484 36.15 1.64 -10.75
CA GLN A 484 36.43 0.61 -9.74
C GLN A 484 37.89 0.09 -9.78
N GLU A 485 38.86 1.00 -9.61
CA GLU A 485 40.30 0.74 -9.51
C GLU A 485 41.05 0.28 -10.79
N GLN A 486 40.42 0.29 -11.96
CA GLN A 486 41.12 0.09 -13.24
C GLN A 486 41.15 1.37 -14.10
N TYR A 487 42.30 1.64 -14.73
CA TYR A 487 42.51 2.77 -15.62
C TYR A 487 42.35 2.37 -17.08
N THR A 488 41.43 3.02 -17.80
CA THR A 488 41.34 2.92 -19.27
C THR A 488 41.62 4.28 -19.91
N GLU A 489 42.51 4.35 -20.90
CA GLU A 489 42.72 5.57 -21.70
C GLU A 489 41.60 5.72 -22.74
N GLY A 490 40.71 6.69 -22.51
CA GLY A 490 39.67 7.12 -23.45
C GLY A 490 40.11 8.29 -24.33
N ARG A 491 39.39 8.52 -25.43
CA ARG A 491 39.50 9.75 -26.25
C ARG A 491 38.18 10.50 -26.21
N VAL A 492 38.22 11.76 -25.84
CA VAL A 492 37.11 12.72 -25.93
C VAL A 492 37.27 13.50 -27.24
N TYR A 493 36.21 13.51 -28.03
CA TYR A 493 36.14 14.24 -29.29
C TYR A 493 35.19 15.42 -29.10
N ILE A 494 35.69 16.62 -29.37
CA ILE A 494 34.93 17.87 -29.29
C ILE A 494 34.59 18.26 -30.72
N PHE A 495 33.31 18.48 -31.00
CA PHE A 495 32.77 18.78 -32.33
C PHE A 495 32.33 20.22 -32.46
#